data_AF-A0A1Z8NY93-F1
#
_entry.id   AF-A0A1Z8NY93-F1
#
_cell.length_a   1.000
_cell.length_b   1.000
_cell.length_c   1.000
_cell.angle_alpha   90.00
_cell.angle_beta   90.00
_cell.angle_gamma   90.00
#
_symmetry.space_group_name_H-M   'P 1'
#
loop_
_entity.id
_entity.type
_entity.pdbx_description
1 polymer ?
#
loop_
_entity_poly.entity_id
_entity_poly.type
_entity_poly.pdbx_seq_one_letter_code
_entity_poly.pdbx_strand_id
1 'polypeptide(L)' 'MGIGVWQVVLVLVVVLIIFGAGKLPKVMGDVAKGIKNFKSGMAEEVSDGTNKNSSSDSSSAQVSESVENKDSSLKN' A
#
# COMPACT_ATOMS: atom_id res chain seq x y z
N MET A 1 -12.95 -17.04 -29.85
CA MET A 1 -12.40 -15.70 -29.59
C MET A 1 -12.58 -15.39 -28.11
N GLY A 2 -11.64 -15.84 -27.27
CA GLY A 2 -11.71 -15.64 -25.82
C GLY A 2 -11.29 -14.23 -25.44
N ILE A 3 -11.72 -13.79 -24.25
CA ILE A 3 -11.15 -12.62 -23.59
C ILE A 3 -9.70 -12.96 -23.30
N GLY A 4 -8.81 -12.44 -24.13
CA GLY A 4 -7.37 -12.56 -23.95
C GLY A 4 -6.87 -11.52 -22.96
N VAL A 5 -5.65 -11.74 -22.48
CA VAL A 5 -4.93 -10.79 -21.62
C VAL A 5 -4.86 -9.41 -22.28
N TRP A 6 -4.82 -9.35 -23.62
CA TRP A 6 -4.77 -8.11 -24.38
C TRP A 6 -6.01 -7.21 -24.20
N GLN A 7 -7.20 -7.81 -24.14
CA GLN A 7 -8.45 -7.10 -23.94
C GLN A 7 -8.55 -6.56 -22.50
N VAL A 8 -8.10 -7.34 -21.52
CA VAL A 8 -8.09 -6.92 -20.10
C VAL A 8 -7.19 -5.70 -19.90
N VAL A 9 -6.00 -5.70 -20.50
CA VAL A 9 -5.08 -4.55 -20.43
C VAL A 9 -5.69 -3.31 -21.08
N LEU A 10 -6.33 -3.45 -22.25
CA LEU A 10 -6.97 -2.33 -22.94
C LEU A 10 -8.08 -1.69 -22.08
N VAL A 11 -8.91 -2.52 -21.46
CA VAL A 11 -9.98 -2.07 -20.55
C VAL A 11 -9.39 -1.37 -19.32
N LEU A 12 -8.32 -1.92 -18.75
CA LEU A 12 -7.64 -1.33 -17.59
C LEU A 12 -7.14 0.09 -17.91
N VAL A 13 -6.54 0.30 -19.10
CA VAL A 13 -6.07 1.62 -19.52
C VAL A 13 -7.21 2.63 -19.61
N VAL A 14 -8.36 2.26 -20.20
CA VAL A 14 -9.53 3.15 -20.29
C VAL A 14 -10.04 3.53 -18.89
N VAL A 15 -10.13 2.56 -17.98
CA VAL A 15 -10.54 2.80 -16.59
C VAL A 15 -9.55 3.74 -15.88
N LEU A 16 -8.24 3.56 -16.07
CA LEU A 16 -7.23 4.44 -15.50
C LEU A 16 -7.31 5.88 -16.01
N ILE A 17 -7.71 6.09 -17.26
CA ILE A 17 -7.91 7.44 -17.80
C ILE A 17 -9.13 8.11 -17.14
N ILE A 18 -10.23 7.39 -16.95
CA ILE A 18 -11.47 7.92 -16.35
C ILE A 18 -11.29 8.19 -14.85
N PHE A 19 -10.65 7.26 -14.13
CA PHE A 19 -10.50 7.34 -12.68
C PHE A 19 -9.23 8.11 -12.25
N GLY A 20 -8.22 8.17 -13.11
CA GLY A 20 -6.90 8.75 -12.84
C GLY A 20 -5.98 7.83 -12.03
N ALA A 21 -4.68 7.83 -12.36
CA ALA A 21 -3.67 7.01 -11.69
C ALA A 21 -3.46 7.34 -10.20
N GLY A 22 -3.87 8.54 -9.73
CA GLY A 22 -3.73 8.94 -8.33
C GLY A 22 -4.81 8.39 -7.39
N LYS A 23 -6.01 8.07 -7.91
CA LYS A 23 -7.12 7.58 -7.08
C LYS A 23 -7.06 6.07 -6.84
N LEU A 24 -6.51 5.32 -7.80
CA LEU A 24 -6.42 3.87 -7.73
C LEU A 24 -5.59 3.35 -6.54
N PRO A 25 -4.39 3.89 -6.24
CA PRO A 25 -3.56 3.40 -5.12
C PRO A 25 -4.23 3.66 -3.76
N LYS A 26 -4.94 4.78 -3.61
CA LYS A 26 -5.65 5.12 -2.38
C LYS A 26 -6.83 4.18 -2.13
N VAL A 27 -7.69 4.00 -3.14
CA VAL A 27 -8.85 3.10 -3.05
C VAL A 27 -8.40 1.64 -2.90
N MET A 28 -7.38 1.21 -3.65
CA MET A 28 -6.84 -0.13 -3.54
C MET A 28 -6.17 -0.36 -2.18
N GLY A 29 -5.54 0.65 -1.59
CA GLY A 29 -4.98 0.57 -0.24
C GLY A 29 -6.05 0.30 0.82
N ASP A 30 -7.20 0.97 0.74
CA ASP A 30 -8.32 0.76 1.66
C ASP A 30 -8.99 -0.60 1.45
N VAL A 31 -9.19 -1.02 0.20
CA VAL A 31 -9.71 -2.36 -0.15
C VAL A 31 -8.74 -3.45 0.29
N ALA A 32 -7.43 -3.30 0.08
CA ALA A 32 -6.41 -4.26 0.49
C ALA A 32 -6.34 -4.42 2.02
N LYS A 33 -6.47 -3.32 2.78
CA LYS A 33 -6.58 -3.38 4.25
C LYS A 33 -7.83 -4.16 4.68
N GLY A 34 -8.97 -3.91 4.06
CA GLY A 34 -10.22 -4.64 4.33
C GLY A 34 -10.09 -6.14 4.06
N ILE A 35 -9.53 -6.52 2.91
CA ILE A 35 -9.30 -7.93 2.54
C ILE A 35 -8.26 -8.58 3.46
N LYS A 36 -7.19 -7.86 3.85
CA LYS A 36 -6.18 -8.36 4.78
C LYS A 36 -6.79 -8.67 6.13
N ASN A 37 -7.59 -7.76 6.69
CA ASN A 37 -8.27 -7.97 7.96
C ASN A 37 -9.31 -9.10 7.88
N PHE A 38 -10.05 -9.20 6.77
CA PHE A 38 -10.96 -10.31 6.54
C PHE A 38 -10.23 -11.66 6.47
N LYS A 39 -9.09 -11.72 5.77
CA LYS A 39 -8.27 -12.92 5.67
C LYS A 39 -7.60 -13.28 7.00
N SER A 40 -7.11 -12.30 7.74
CA SER A 40 -6.55 -12.50 9.08
C SER A 40 -7.60 -13.01 10.07
N GLY A 41 -8.81 -12.44 10.08
CA GLY A 41 -9.90 -12.89 10.95
C GLY A 41 -10.35 -14.31 10.62
N MET A 42 -10.49 -14.65 9.33
CA MET A 42 -10.80 -16.03 8.92
C MET A 42 -9.67 -17.01 9.23
N ALA A 43 -8.40 -16.55 9.16
CA ALA A 43 -7.25 -17.39 9.49
C ALA A 43 -7.10 -17.63 11.01
N GLU A 44 -7.52 -16.68 11.85
CA GLU A 44 -7.59 -16.87 13.31
C GLU A 44 -8.63 -17.92 13.70
N GLU A 45 -9.80 -17.94 13.05
CA GLU A 45 -10.85 -18.94 13.33
C GLU A 45 -10.43 -20.37 12.92
N VAL A 46 -9.60 -20.50 11.88
CA VAL A 46 -9.13 -21.79 11.35
C VAL A 46 -7.82 -22.26 12.01
N SER A 47 -7.07 -21.37 12.68
CA SER A 47 -5.74 -21.67 13.20
C SER A 47 -5.48 -20.95 14.53
N ASP A 48 -6.06 -21.49 15.61
CA ASP A 48 -5.61 -21.19 16.97
C ASP A 48 -4.11 -21.58 17.09
N GLY A 49 -3.21 -20.60 17.09
CA GLY A 49 -1.81 -20.83 17.50
C GLY A 49 -0.64 -20.20 16.74
N THR A 50 -0.79 -19.25 15.79
CA THR A 50 0.41 -18.50 15.35
C THR A 50 0.21 -16.99 15.21
N ASN A 51 0.75 -16.30 16.20
CA ASN A 51 1.06 -14.88 16.23
C ASN A 51 1.59 -14.39 14.87
N LYS A 52 0.87 -13.46 14.24
CA LYS A 52 1.41 -12.68 13.13
C LYS A 52 0.91 -11.25 13.22
N ASN A 53 1.59 -10.50 14.09
CA ASN A 53 1.71 -9.05 13.99
C ASN A 53 1.95 -8.66 12.52
N SER A 54 0.98 -8.00 11.91
CA SER A 54 1.09 -7.42 10.57
C SER A 54 0.62 -5.98 10.63
N SER A 55 1.18 -5.22 11.56
CA SER A 55 1.30 -3.76 11.44
C SER A 55 2.40 -3.47 10.42
N SER A 56 1.98 -3.32 9.17
CA SER A 56 2.79 -2.68 8.14
C SER A 56 2.24 -1.28 7.98
N ASP A 57 2.64 -0.42 8.92
CA ASP A 57 2.72 1.01 8.69
C ASP A 57 3.62 1.21 7.47
N SER A 58 3.00 1.57 6.35
CA SER A 58 3.68 2.05 5.16
C SER A 58 2.99 3.33 4.73
N SER A 59 3.00 4.30 5.64
CA SER A 59 2.91 5.71 5.27
C SER A 59 4.30 6.18 4.88
N SER A 60 4.71 5.84 3.66
CA SER A 60 5.81 6.53 2.99
C SER A 60 5.31 7.91 2.54
N ALA A 61 5.59 8.92 3.35
CA ALA A 61 5.73 10.30 2.91
C ALA A 61 6.89 10.95 3.67
N GLN A 62 8.09 10.36 3.51
CA GLN A 62 9.35 11.07 3.71
C GLN A 62 9.90 11.42 2.32
N VAL A 63 9.79 12.69 1.91
CA VAL A 63 10.72 13.36 0.99
C VAL A 63 10.72 14.87 1.29
N SER A 64 11.92 15.41 1.52
CA SER A 64 12.36 16.82 1.48
C SER A 64 12.04 17.75 2.66
N GLU A 65 12.98 17.90 3.61
CA GLU A 65 13.94 19.03 3.62
C GLU A 65 15.15 18.66 4.53
N SER A 66 16.37 18.76 3.98
CA SER A 66 17.65 18.56 4.68
C SER A 66 18.36 19.91 4.80
N VAL A 67 19.30 20.00 5.77
CA VAL A 67 20.27 21.09 6.06
C VAL A 67 19.65 22.15 7.00
N GLU A 68 20.11 22.42 8.22
CA GLU A 68 21.47 22.52 8.77
C GLU A 68 21.40 22.43 10.31
N ASN A 69 22.15 21.52 10.94
CA ASN A 69 22.48 21.68 12.36
C ASN A 69 23.95 21.26 12.57
N LYS A 70 24.86 22.22 12.35
CA LYS A 70 26.22 22.16 12.90
C LYS A 70 26.13 22.61 14.36
N ASP A 71 25.81 21.66 15.23
CA ASP A 71 26.08 21.73 16.66
C ASP A 71 27.61 21.65 16.84
N SER A 72 28.27 22.82 16.78
CA SER A 72 29.68 22.98 17.11
C SER A 72 29.83 22.89 18.63
N SER A 73 29.85 21.66 19.12
CA SER A 73 30.23 21.31 20.47
C SER A 73 31.72 21.57 20.71
N LEU A 74 31.96 22.47 21.67
CA LEU A 74 32.99 22.38 22.71
C LEU A 74 34.35 21.75 22.34
N LYS A 75 35.35 22.62 22.16
CA LYS A 75 36.74 22.30 22.53
C LYS A 75 37.43 23.56 23.03
N ASN A 76 37.20 23.86 24.30
CA ASN A 76 38.16 24.61 25.11
C ASN A 76 39.24 23.64 25.60
#